data_AF-A0A6G8PXN9-F1
#
_entry.id   AF-A0A6G8PXN9-F1
#
_cell.length_a   1.000
_cell.length_b   1.000
_cell.length_c   1.000
_cell.angle_alpha   90.00
_cell.angle_beta   90.00
_cell.angle_gamma   90.00
#
_symmetry.space_group_name_H-M   'P 1'
#
loop_
_entity.id
_entity.type
_entity.pdbx_description
1 polymer ?
#
loop_
_entity_poly.entity_id
_entity_poly.type
_entity_poly.pdbx_seq_one_letter_code
_entity_poly.pdbx_strand_id
1 'polypeptide(L)'
;MRVVAGEARGIRLAPVPEGVRPTADRVREALFNSLGQFFDGGEVLDLYAGTGALGIEALSRGCERATFVEKSGRTAGVIRENLRRTRFEGRAEVVRGDARGEVERLVREGREYRLIFADPPYRIAGSEIGEVLPLLIALLAPGGRVVVESGAPLDAEQIASAKGVSRRYGGTIVTIFERSEGTMDVAICPGSFDPVTSGHLDVIRRASHLFDHVVVAVGRNVRKNTSKLPADDRARLIEKVTKPLENVSVEIMEGLLVNFAREQGARVVVKGLRAGSDFESEFQQAQLNRTLYSDFETVFIMAAAEHSFLSSSAVREIASLGGSVKGLVPDEILETVQSRYYVPAEGSAAESDKG
;
A
#
# COMPACT_ATOMS: atom_id res chain seq x y z
N MET A 1 -13.11 37.78 1.85
CA MET A 1 -12.68 36.45 2.31
C MET A 1 -12.01 36.59 3.68
N ARG A 2 -12.18 35.63 4.58
CA ARG A 2 -11.49 35.58 5.89
C ARG A 2 -10.93 34.17 6.15
N VAL A 3 -9.97 34.07 7.05
CA VAL A 3 -9.49 32.79 7.59
C VAL A 3 -10.59 32.18 8.47
N VAL A 4 -10.88 30.89 8.25
CA VAL A 4 -12.07 30.22 8.82
C VAL A 4 -11.78 29.61 10.19
N ALA A 5 -10.65 28.93 10.35
CA ALA A 5 -10.25 28.27 11.60
C ALA A 5 -8.76 28.46 11.93
N GLY A 6 -8.36 28.05 13.15
CA GLY A 6 -6.97 28.06 13.57
C GLY A 6 -6.48 29.39 14.17
N GLU A 7 -5.15 29.55 14.23
CA GLU A 7 -4.45 30.67 14.87
C GLU A 7 -4.86 32.05 14.29
N ALA A 8 -5.03 32.15 12.98
CA ALA A 8 -5.38 33.38 12.27
C ALA A 8 -6.90 33.55 12.05
N ARG A 9 -7.75 32.76 12.73
CA ARG A 9 -9.20 32.76 12.54
C ARG A 9 -9.80 34.16 12.61
N GLY A 10 -10.65 34.48 11.62
CA GLY A 10 -11.39 35.75 11.55
C GLY A 10 -10.64 36.89 10.86
N ILE A 11 -9.33 36.75 10.60
CA ILE A 11 -8.55 37.76 9.88
C ILE A 11 -9.04 37.88 8.43
N ARG A 12 -9.32 39.11 8.00
CA ARG A 12 -9.77 39.42 6.64
C ARG A 12 -8.57 39.49 5.68
N LEU A 13 -8.61 38.63 4.67
CA LEU A 13 -7.63 38.64 3.58
C LEU A 13 -7.91 39.80 2.62
N ALA A 14 -6.86 40.31 2.00
CA ALA A 14 -6.88 41.32 0.97
C ALA A 14 -7.79 40.89 -0.20
N PRO A 15 -8.47 41.86 -0.84
CA PRO A 15 -9.39 41.57 -1.93
C PRO A 15 -8.65 40.93 -3.10
N VAL A 16 -9.36 40.04 -3.78
CA VAL A 16 -8.87 39.29 -4.93
C VAL A 16 -8.70 40.26 -6.12
N PRO A 17 -7.54 40.31 -6.79
CA PRO A 17 -7.38 41.09 -8.03
C PRO A 17 -8.39 40.65 -9.11
N GLU A 18 -8.79 41.57 -9.99
CA GLU A 18 -9.66 41.24 -11.12
C GLU A 18 -9.12 40.05 -11.93
N GLY A 19 -9.97 39.07 -12.22
CA GLY A 19 -9.63 37.87 -13.00
C GLY A 19 -9.27 36.62 -12.19
N VAL A 20 -9.14 36.72 -10.86
CA VAL A 20 -8.95 35.55 -9.97
C VAL A 20 -10.29 35.23 -9.28
N ARG A 21 -10.79 33.99 -9.43
CA ARG A 21 -12.03 33.56 -8.78
C ARG A 21 -11.70 33.08 -7.36
N PRO A 22 -12.28 33.64 -6.30
CA PRO A 22 -12.08 33.09 -4.96
C PRO A 22 -12.74 31.72 -4.84
N THR A 23 -12.03 30.72 -4.32
CA THR A 23 -12.63 29.53 -3.72
C THR A 23 -13.58 30.00 -2.63
N ALA A 24 -14.89 29.83 -2.84
CA ALA A 24 -15.91 30.31 -1.91
C ALA A 24 -15.63 29.76 -0.50
N ASP A 25 -15.88 30.57 0.54
CA ASP A 25 -15.57 30.17 1.93
C ASP A 25 -16.19 28.80 2.30
N ARG A 26 -17.37 28.47 1.74
CA ARG A 26 -18.02 27.15 1.86
C ARG A 26 -17.25 25.99 1.22
N VAL A 27 -16.62 26.21 0.06
CA VAL A 27 -15.82 25.17 -0.61
C VAL A 27 -14.55 24.91 0.19
N ARG A 28 -13.87 25.97 0.65
CA ARG A 28 -12.69 25.85 1.51
C ARG A 28 -13.01 25.12 2.81
N GLU A 29 -14.12 25.47 3.47
CA GLU A 29 -14.55 24.78 4.68
C GLU A 29 -14.84 23.28 4.44
N ALA A 30 -15.54 22.96 3.35
CA ALA A 30 -15.80 21.57 2.96
C ALA A 30 -14.52 20.78 2.61
N LEU A 31 -13.53 21.43 1.99
CA LEU A 31 -12.21 20.88 1.71
C LEU A 31 -11.49 20.51 3.00
N PHE A 32 -11.34 21.45 3.93
CA PHE A 32 -10.64 21.17 5.19
C PHE A 32 -11.40 20.20 6.10
N ASN A 33 -12.73 20.12 6.02
CA ASN A 33 -13.47 19.04 6.68
C ASN A 33 -13.12 17.65 6.13
N SER A 34 -12.71 17.56 4.87
CA SER A 34 -12.30 16.29 4.25
C SER A 34 -10.81 15.99 4.48
N LEU A 35 -9.96 17.02 4.56
CA LEU A 35 -8.51 16.89 4.77
C LEU A 35 -8.12 16.68 6.23
N GLY A 36 -8.99 17.04 7.18
CA GLY A 36 -8.68 17.12 8.59
C GLY A 36 -8.78 18.55 9.09
N GLN A 37 -9.44 18.75 10.23
CA GLN A 37 -9.72 20.10 10.73
C GLN A 37 -8.48 20.85 11.21
N PHE A 38 -7.49 20.11 11.73
CA PHE A 38 -6.22 20.60 12.25
C PHE A 38 -5.08 19.65 11.86
N PHE A 39 -3.86 20.18 11.78
CA PHE A 39 -2.66 19.44 11.39
C PHE A 39 -1.62 19.51 12.51
N ASP A 40 -0.92 18.40 12.72
CA ASP A 40 0.20 18.30 13.66
C ASP A 40 1.51 18.48 12.87
N GLY A 41 1.76 19.71 12.44
CA GLY A 41 2.95 20.09 11.69
C GLY A 41 2.94 19.75 10.19
N GLY A 42 4.14 19.71 9.62
CA GLY A 42 4.39 19.46 8.18
C GLY A 42 4.31 20.71 7.29
N GLU A 43 4.83 20.58 6.07
CA GLU A 43 4.87 21.67 5.09
C GLU A 43 3.68 21.61 4.12
N VAL A 44 3.22 22.78 3.66
CA VAL A 44 2.20 22.93 2.62
C VAL A 44 2.77 23.59 1.36
N LEU A 45 2.40 23.09 0.19
CA LEU A 45 2.67 23.71 -1.10
C LEU A 45 1.35 24.20 -1.70
N ASP A 46 1.23 25.49 -1.97
CA ASP A 46 0.05 26.11 -2.58
C ASP A 46 0.41 26.55 -4.01
N LEU A 47 0.06 25.72 -5.00
CA LEU A 47 0.29 25.96 -6.43
C LEU A 47 -0.88 26.73 -7.02
N TYR A 48 -0.57 27.64 -7.96
CA TYR A 48 -1.57 28.57 -8.51
C TYR A 48 -2.24 29.35 -7.38
N ALA A 49 -1.45 29.77 -6.39
CA ALA A 49 -1.94 30.16 -5.06
C ALA A 49 -2.99 31.28 -5.06
N GLY A 50 -3.03 32.13 -6.10
CA GLY A 50 -3.97 33.24 -6.15
C GLY A 50 -3.76 34.16 -4.95
N THR A 51 -4.76 34.30 -4.08
CA THR A 51 -4.60 35.11 -2.85
C THR A 51 -3.87 34.40 -1.70
N GLY A 52 -3.47 33.14 -1.88
CA GLY A 52 -2.84 32.28 -0.88
C GLY A 52 -3.82 31.74 0.16
N ALA A 53 -5.12 31.75 -0.14
CA ALA A 53 -6.16 31.47 0.85
C ALA A 53 -6.12 30.03 1.39
N LEU A 54 -5.74 29.04 0.58
CA LEU A 54 -5.65 27.65 0.98
C LEU A 54 -4.41 27.40 1.86
N GLY A 55 -3.22 27.82 1.41
CA GLY A 55 -1.99 27.68 2.19
C GLY A 55 -2.03 28.45 3.51
N ILE A 56 -2.63 29.64 3.54
CA ILE A 56 -2.82 30.41 4.80
C ILE A 56 -3.78 29.69 5.75
N GLU A 57 -4.86 29.09 5.23
CA GLU A 57 -5.79 28.32 6.05
C GLU A 57 -5.11 27.07 6.63
N ALA A 58 -4.24 26.40 5.86
CA ALA A 58 -3.45 25.27 6.33
C ALA A 58 -2.45 25.67 7.44
N LEU A 59 -1.71 26.77 7.26
CA LEU A 59 -0.85 27.35 8.30
C LEU A 59 -1.63 27.66 9.58
N SER A 60 -2.78 28.32 9.42
CA SER A 60 -3.64 28.66 10.56
C SER A 60 -4.07 27.41 11.34
N ARG A 61 -4.32 26.29 10.65
CA ARG A 61 -4.76 25.02 11.21
C ARG A 61 -3.64 24.12 11.74
N GLY A 62 -2.38 24.55 11.69
CA GLY A 62 -1.27 23.87 12.36
C GLY A 62 -0.14 23.35 11.46
N CYS A 63 -0.16 23.60 10.15
CA CYS A 63 1.03 23.36 9.32
C CYS A 63 2.17 24.31 9.72
N GLU A 64 3.41 23.81 9.66
CA GLU A 64 4.60 24.53 10.13
C GLU A 64 5.12 25.57 9.15
N ARG A 65 5.12 25.24 7.86
CA ARG A 65 5.64 26.09 6.79
C ARG A 65 4.78 26.00 5.54
N ALA A 66 4.75 27.08 4.76
CA ALA A 66 4.06 27.11 3.48
C ALA A 66 4.95 27.65 2.35
N THR A 67 4.90 27.01 1.19
CA THR A 67 5.46 27.52 -0.06
C THR A 67 4.31 27.89 -0.98
N PHE A 68 4.26 29.15 -1.43
CA PHE A 68 3.23 29.65 -2.35
C PHE A 68 3.85 29.91 -3.72
N VAL A 69 3.27 29.34 -4.78
CA VAL A 69 3.76 29.50 -6.15
C VAL A 69 2.74 30.26 -6.99
N GLU A 70 3.13 31.42 -7.50
CA GLU A 70 2.26 32.29 -8.29
C GLU A 70 3.04 33.03 -9.40
N LYS A 71 2.55 32.95 -10.64
CA LYS A 71 3.20 33.55 -11.82
C LYS A 71 3.06 35.06 -11.84
N SER A 72 1.89 35.58 -11.43
CA SER A 72 1.59 37.01 -11.43
C SER A 72 2.28 37.73 -10.27
N GLY A 73 3.17 38.67 -10.60
CA GLY A 73 3.84 39.50 -9.58
C GLY A 73 2.87 40.33 -8.74
N ARG A 74 1.76 40.80 -9.32
CA ARG A 74 0.69 41.52 -8.61
C ARG A 74 0.03 40.61 -7.57
N THR A 75 -0.28 39.38 -7.96
CA THR A 75 -0.96 38.39 -7.11
C THR A 75 -0.02 37.88 -6.02
N ALA A 76 1.25 37.63 -6.33
CA ALA A 76 2.29 37.35 -5.33
C ALA A 76 2.46 38.50 -4.31
N GLY A 77 2.26 39.76 -4.73
CA GLY A 77 2.18 40.91 -3.83
C GLY A 77 1.04 40.81 -2.82
N VAL A 78 -0.14 40.35 -3.27
CA VAL A 78 -1.32 40.11 -2.41
C VAL A 78 -1.06 38.98 -1.42
N ILE A 79 -0.41 37.89 -1.84
CA ILE A 79 -0.02 36.80 -0.93
C ILE A 79 0.87 37.33 0.20
N ARG A 80 1.91 38.11 -0.13
CA ARG A 80 2.79 38.73 0.88
C ARG A 80 2.02 39.64 1.83
N GLU A 81 1.10 40.45 1.32
CA GLU A 81 0.23 41.28 2.17
C GLU A 81 -0.61 40.45 3.13
N ASN A 82 -1.21 39.37 2.64
CA ASN A 82 -2.02 38.45 3.45
C ASN A 82 -1.18 37.77 4.54
N LEU A 83 0.04 37.34 4.21
CA LEU A 83 0.98 36.78 5.20
C LEU A 83 1.33 37.79 6.29
N ARG A 84 1.45 39.09 5.99
CA ARG A 84 1.64 40.14 7.03
C ARG A 84 0.42 40.24 7.93
N ARG A 85 -0.77 40.28 7.33
CA ARG A 85 -2.04 40.40 8.05
C ARG A 85 -2.26 39.22 9.00
N THR A 86 -1.84 38.02 8.62
CA THR A 86 -1.94 36.81 9.45
C THR A 86 -0.70 36.53 10.31
N ARG A 87 0.35 37.37 10.22
CA ARG A 87 1.64 37.21 10.92
C ARG A 87 2.37 35.90 10.58
N PHE A 88 2.20 35.39 9.37
CA PHE A 88 2.83 34.15 8.91
C PHE A 88 4.07 34.36 8.03
N GLU A 89 4.55 35.60 7.87
CA GLU A 89 5.73 35.91 7.05
C GLU A 89 6.98 35.08 7.42
N GLY A 90 7.18 34.78 8.72
CA GLY A 90 8.31 33.96 9.18
C GLY A 90 8.20 32.46 8.88
N ARG A 91 7.01 31.99 8.44
CA ARG A 91 6.70 30.58 8.15
C ARG A 91 6.29 30.36 6.69
N ALA A 92 6.48 31.36 5.83
CA ALA A 92 5.99 31.31 4.46
C ALA A 92 7.03 31.80 3.44
N GLU A 93 7.10 31.08 2.33
CA GLU A 93 7.89 31.45 1.16
C GLU A 93 6.96 31.75 -0.02
N VAL A 94 7.19 32.86 -0.73
CA VAL A 94 6.41 33.24 -1.92
C VAL A 94 7.30 33.24 -3.15
N VAL A 95 7.15 32.20 -3.97
CA VAL A 95 7.89 31.99 -5.21
C VAL A 95 7.10 32.57 -6.37
N ARG A 96 7.75 33.47 -7.12
CA ARG A 96 7.19 33.99 -8.37
C ARG A 96 7.68 33.15 -9.54
N GLY A 97 6.83 32.27 -10.06
CA GLY A 97 7.22 31.31 -11.09
C GLY A 97 6.06 30.57 -11.73
N ASP A 98 6.39 29.74 -12.70
CA ASP A 98 5.46 28.78 -13.28
C ASP A 98 5.36 27.53 -12.39
N ALA A 99 4.15 27.01 -12.20
CA ALA A 99 3.91 25.90 -11.29
C ALA A 99 4.66 24.62 -11.69
N ARG A 100 4.69 24.27 -13.00
CA ARG A 100 5.35 23.06 -13.47
C ARG A 100 6.86 23.13 -13.24
N GLY A 101 7.48 24.23 -13.66
CA GLY A 101 8.93 24.42 -13.49
C GLY A 101 9.35 24.42 -12.02
N GLU A 102 8.49 24.93 -11.14
CA GLU A 102 8.74 24.93 -9.70
C GLU A 102 8.57 23.54 -9.07
N VAL A 103 7.55 22.78 -9.45
CA VAL A 103 7.38 21.37 -9.04
C VAL A 103 8.58 20.54 -9.47
N GLU A 104 9.06 20.67 -10.70
CA GLU A 104 10.26 19.97 -11.20
C GLU A 104 11.53 20.36 -10.44
N ARG A 105 11.63 21.60 -9.95
CA ARG A 105 12.73 22.05 -9.07
C ARG A 105 12.63 21.40 -7.69
N LEU A 106 11.46 21.44 -7.06
CA LEU A 106 11.21 20.89 -5.73
C LEU A 106 11.44 19.37 -5.69
N VAL A 107 11.07 18.65 -6.75
CA VAL A 107 11.34 17.21 -6.88
C VAL A 107 12.84 16.94 -6.90
N ARG A 108 13.61 17.72 -7.67
CA ARG A 108 15.09 17.60 -7.70
C ARG A 108 15.76 17.93 -6.37
N GLU A 109 15.13 18.80 -5.58
CA GLU A 109 15.60 19.16 -4.24
C GLU A 109 15.19 18.15 -3.16
N GLY A 110 14.41 17.12 -3.52
CA GLY A 110 13.95 16.10 -2.58
C GLY A 110 13.04 16.67 -1.48
N ARG A 111 12.27 17.71 -1.81
CA ARG A 111 11.33 18.33 -0.86
C ARG A 111 10.10 17.44 -0.69
N GLU A 112 9.57 17.41 0.53
CA GLU A 112 8.35 16.68 0.86
C GLU A 112 7.33 17.60 1.53
N TYR A 113 6.06 17.39 1.21
CA TYR A 113 4.94 18.20 1.66
C TYR A 113 3.83 17.33 2.24
N ARG A 114 3.28 17.74 3.37
CA ARG A 114 2.10 17.10 3.97
C ARG A 114 0.83 17.42 3.17
N LEU A 115 0.74 18.64 2.66
CA LEU A 115 -0.39 19.10 1.86
C LEU A 115 0.10 19.79 0.59
N ILE A 116 -0.54 19.48 -0.53
CA ILE A 116 -0.34 20.20 -1.78
C ILE A 116 -1.72 20.66 -2.28
N PHE A 117 -1.87 21.93 -2.59
CA PHE A 117 -3.05 22.48 -3.26
C PHE A 117 -2.69 22.85 -4.69
N ALA A 118 -3.54 22.49 -5.65
CA ALA A 118 -3.41 22.86 -7.05
C ALA A 118 -4.77 23.28 -7.61
N ASP A 119 -4.97 24.59 -7.78
CA ASP A 119 -6.17 25.17 -8.40
C ASP A 119 -5.80 25.87 -9.73
N PRO A 120 -5.48 25.11 -10.79
CA PRO A 120 -5.10 25.69 -12.07
C PRO A 120 -6.28 26.45 -12.71
N PRO A 121 -6.04 27.59 -13.39
CA PRO A 121 -7.09 28.31 -14.11
C PRO A 121 -7.73 27.43 -15.20
N TYR A 122 -9.07 27.45 -15.32
CA TYR A 122 -9.89 26.61 -16.23
C TYR A 122 -9.46 26.50 -17.71
N ARG A 123 -8.57 27.38 -18.20
CA ARG A 123 -7.99 27.31 -19.55
C ARG A 123 -6.86 26.29 -19.68
N ILE A 124 -6.32 25.85 -18.56
CA ILE A 124 -5.34 24.76 -18.45
C ILE A 124 -6.15 23.47 -18.48
N ALA A 125 -6.15 22.79 -19.63
CA ALA A 125 -6.89 21.57 -19.85
C ALA A 125 -6.45 20.47 -18.87
N GLY A 126 -7.35 19.54 -18.53
CA GLY A 126 -7.05 18.41 -17.64
C GLY A 126 -5.84 17.55 -18.05
N SER A 127 -5.32 17.71 -19.28
CA SER A 127 -4.09 17.07 -19.74
C SER A 127 -2.84 17.60 -19.04
N GLU A 128 -2.72 18.91 -18.81
CA GLU A 128 -1.51 19.49 -18.20
C GLU A 128 -1.42 19.13 -16.71
N ILE A 129 -2.56 19.09 -16.01
CA ILE A 129 -2.59 18.65 -14.61
C ILE A 129 -2.32 17.14 -14.50
N GLY A 130 -2.77 16.35 -15.47
CA GLY A 130 -2.48 14.91 -15.55
C GLY A 130 -0.98 14.63 -15.69
N GLU A 131 -0.25 15.43 -16.48
CA GLU A 131 1.21 15.31 -16.62
C GLU A 131 1.97 15.68 -15.32
N VAL A 132 1.47 16.66 -14.57
CA VAL A 132 2.13 17.16 -13.36
C VAL A 132 1.77 16.32 -12.13
N LEU A 133 0.61 15.65 -12.13
CA LEU A 133 0.10 14.89 -10.99
C LEU A 133 1.07 13.82 -10.45
N PRO A 134 1.76 13.00 -11.28
CA PRO A 134 2.79 12.07 -10.78
C PRO A 134 3.92 12.78 -10.00
N LEU A 135 4.33 13.98 -10.46
CA LEU A 135 5.36 14.78 -9.79
C LEU A 135 4.84 15.33 -8.45
N LEU A 136 3.58 15.76 -8.39
CA LEU A 136 2.97 16.21 -7.13
C LEU A 136 2.92 15.08 -6.11
N ILE A 137 2.63 13.85 -6.55
CA ILE A 137 2.54 12.70 -5.67
C ILE A 137 3.92 12.28 -5.16
N ALA A 138 4.96 12.42 -5.99
CA ALA A 138 6.35 12.23 -5.55
C ALA A 138 6.79 13.25 -4.48
N LEU A 139 6.19 14.45 -4.45
CA LEU A 139 6.44 15.48 -3.45
C LEU A 139 5.66 15.29 -2.14
N LEU A 140 4.75 14.33 -2.03
CA LEU A 140 3.99 14.13 -0.80
C LEU A 140 4.83 13.39 0.23
N ALA A 141 4.85 13.85 1.48
CA ALA A 141 5.31 13.01 2.60
C ALA A 141 4.40 11.76 2.72
N PRO A 142 4.82 10.68 3.40
CA PRO A 142 3.94 9.55 3.73
C PRO A 142 2.65 10.03 4.43
N GLY A 143 1.48 9.58 3.96
CA GLY A 143 0.17 10.03 4.45
C GLY A 143 -0.20 11.46 4.04
N GLY A 144 0.65 12.12 3.23
CA GLY A 144 0.41 13.43 2.66
C GLY A 144 -0.69 13.40 1.61
N ARG A 145 -1.32 14.55 1.38
CA ARG A 145 -2.45 14.69 0.45
C ARG A 145 -2.23 15.80 -0.55
N VAL A 146 -2.57 15.55 -1.82
CA VAL A 146 -2.69 16.58 -2.85
C VAL A 146 -4.16 16.81 -3.20
N VAL A 147 -4.55 18.06 -3.33
CA VAL A 147 -5.90 18.51 -3.68
C VAL A 147 -5.82 19.22 -5.01
N VAL A 148 -6.55 18.71 -6.00
CA VAL A 148 -6.56 19.26 -7.35
C VAL A 148 -7.97 19.71 -7.70
N GLU A 149 -8.13 20.99 -8.06
CA GLU A 149 -9.36 21.52 -8.65
C GLU A 149 -9.32 21.35 -10.19
N SER A 150 -10.40 20.86 -10.78
CA SER A 150 -10.48 20.59 -12.21
C SER A 150 -11.91 20.71 -12.76
N GLY A 151 -12.04 20.83 -14.08
CA GLY A 151 -13.34 20.82 -14.78
C GLY A 151 -13.93 19.43 -15.01
N ALA A 152 -13.10 18.38 -14.94
CA ALA A 152 -13.46 16.98 -15.11
C ALA A 152 -12.77 16.11 -14.04
N PRO A 153 -13.35 14.98 -13.61
CA PRO A 153 -12.69 14.08 -12.67
C PRO A 153 -11.33 13.62 -13.19
N LEU A 154 -10.35 13.53 -12.29
CA LEU A 154 -9.05 12.96 -12.61
C LEU A 154 -9.07 11.47 -12.28
N ASP A 155 -8.53 10.67 -13.18
CA ASP A 155 -8.49 9.22 -13.02
C ASP A 155 -7.41 8.82 -12.01
N ALA A 156 -7.82 8.13 -10.94
CA ALA A 156 -6.94 7.68 -9.88
C ALA A 156 -6.23 6.37 -10.22
N GLU A 157 -6.74 5.59 -11.19
CA GLU A 157 -6.17 4.29 -11.56
C GLU A 157 -4.80 4.43 -12.23
N GLN A 158 -4.47 5.61 -12.76
CA GLN A 158 -3.21 5.87 -13.45
C GLN A 158 -2.01 6.10 -12.51
N ILE A 159 -2.23 6.18 -11.19
CA ILE A 159 -1.16 6.42 -10.21
C ILE A 159 -1.13 5.29 -9.19
N ALA A 160 -0.23 4.34 -9.40
CA ALA A 160 -0.09 3.13 -8.58
C ALA A 160 0.15 3.38 -7.07
N SER A 161 0.61 4.57 -6.67
CA SER A 161 1.02 4.89 -5.29
C SER A 161 0.08 5.82 -4.51
N ALA A 162 -1.10 6.15 -5.04
CA ALA A 162 -2.03 7.06 -4.38
C ALA A 162 -3.51 6.65 -4.49
N LYS A 163 -4.28 6.82 -3.42
CA LYS A 163 -5.74 6.64 -3.42
C LYS A 163 -6.41 7.98 -3.69
N GLY A 164 -7.28 8.04 -4.71
CA GLY A 164 -7.97 9.27 -5.13
C GLY A 164 -9.47 9.27 -4.82
N VAL A 165 -10.01 10.39 -4.32
CA VAL A 165 -11.45 10.62 -4.15
C VAL A 165 -11.86 11.93 -4.80
N SER A 166 -12.81 11.85 -5.75
CA SER A 166 -13.39 13.02 -6.43
C SER A 166 -14.71 13.46 -5.81
N ARG A 167 -14.91 14.78 -5.65
CA ARG A 167 -16.17 15.40 -5.22
C ARG A 167 -16.50 16.62 -6.05
N ARG A 168 -17.78 16.83 -6.37
CA ARG A 168 -18.26 17.99 -7.12
C ARG A 168 -18.82 19.05 -6.19
N TYR A 169 -18.33 20.28 -6.34
CA TYR A 169 -18.78 21.47 -5.61
C TYR A 169 -19.25 22.53 -6.61
N GLY A 170 -20.55 22.55 -6.90
CA GLY A 170 -21.10 23.41 -7.95
C GLY A 170 -20.55 23.03 -9.33
N GLY A 171 -19.88 23.97 -9.99
CA GLY A 171 -19.24 23.76 -11.30
C GLY A 171 -17.78 23.29 -11.25
N THR A 172 -17.19 23.13 -10.06
CA THR A 172 -15.81 22.67 -9.89
C THR A 172 -15.78 21.25 -9.34
N ILE A 173 -14.85 20.43 -9.83
CA ILE A 173 -14.56 19.11 -9.27
C ILE A 173 -13.26 19.21 -8.50
N VAL A 174 -13.26 18.65 -7.29
CA VAL A 174 -12.07 18.56 -6.45
C VAL A 174 -11.72 17.09 -6.34
N THR A 175 -10.48 16.76 -6.69
CA THR A 175 -9.92 15.42 -6.50
C THR A 175 -8.85 15.48 -5.41
N ILE A 176 -8.99 14.64 -4.37
CA ILE A 176 -8.00 14.51 -3.31
C ILE A 176 -7.27 13.19 -3.53
N PHE A 177 -5.96 13.23 -3.70
CA PHE A 177 -5.11 12.04 -3.70
C PHE A 177 -4.33 11.99 -2.39
N GLU A 178 -4.27 10.81 -1.79
CA GLU A 178 -3.45 10.54 -0.62
C GLU A 178 -2.30 9.63 -1.03
N ARG A 179 -1.05 10.06 -0.78
CA ARG A 179 0.10 9.16 -0.89
C ARG A 179 -0.06 8.14 0.21
N SER A 180 -0.20 6.87 -0.18
CA SER A 180 -0.25 5.78 0.80
C SER A 180 0.96 5.92 1.73
N GLU A 181 0.76 5.80 3.04
CA GLU A 181 1.86 5.81 4.02
C GLU A 181 2.94 4.76 3.71
N GLY A 182 2.64 3.80 2.82
CA GLY A 182 3.67 3.15 2.04
C GLY A 182 4.63 2.35 2.91
N THR A 183 4.11 1.55 3.84
CA THR A 183 4.53 0.15 3.77
C THR A 183 3.62 -0.49 2.74
N MET A 184 4.18 -1.04 1.66
CA MET A 184 3.46 -2.09 0.93
C MET A 184 2.94 -3.06 1.99
N ASP A 185 1.67 -3.41 1.95
CA ASP A 185 1.11 -4.37 2.89
C ASP A 185 1.64 -5.76 2.48
N VAL A 186 2.88 -6.05 2.92
CA VAL A 186 3.56 -7.32 2.67
C VAL A 186 3.10 -8.32 3.71
N ALA A 187 2.50 -9.41 3.24
CA ALA A 187 2.14 -10.55 4.05
C ALA A 187 3.10 -11.71 3.81
N ILE A 188 3.37 -12.48 4.87
CA ILE A 188 4.11 -13.73 4.78
C ILE A 188 3.15 -14.90 4.94
N CYS A 189 3.23 -15.86 4.02
CA CYS A 189 2.58 -17.17 4.10
C CYS A 189 3.64 -18.23 4.45
N PRO A 190 3.92 -18.49 5.74
CA PRO A 190 4.99 -19.40 6.13
C PRO A 190 4.49 -20.84 6.19
N GLY A 191 5.36 -21.77 5.81
CA GLY A 191 5.01 -23.19 5.87
C GLY A 191 6.18 -24.11 5.60
N SER A 192 5.98 -25.38 5.96
CA SER A 192 6.89 -26.45 5.54
C SER A 192 6.59 -26.93 4.12
N PHE A 193 5.38 -26.80 3.61
CA PHE A 193 5.03 -27.11 2.21
C PHE A 193 5.64 -28.41 1.65
N ASP A 194 5.54 -29.52 2.39
CA ASP A 194 6.14 -30.82 2.03
C ASP A 194 5.08 -31.90 1.72
N PRO A 195 4.42 -31.88 0.54
CA PRO A 195 4.46 -30.85 -0.49
C PRO A 195 3.44 -29.72 -0.22
N VAL A 196 3.47 -28.68 -1.06
CA VAL A 196 2.34 -27.74 -1.19
C VAL A 196 1.08 -28.50 -1.64
N THR A 197 -0.07 -28.15 -1.08
CA THR A 197 -1.37 -28.81 -1.34
C THR A 197 -2.35 -27.81 -1.93
N SER A 198 -3.48 -28.27 -2.46
CA SER A 198 -4.55 -27.39 -2.98
C SER A 198 -5.06 -26.42 -1.91
N GLY A 199 -5.12 -26.87 -0.65
CA GLY A 199 -5.47 -26.01 0.49
C GLY A 199 -4.46 -24.89 0.76
N HIS A 200 -3.15 -25.15 0.60
CA HIS A 200 -2.14 -24.09 0.71
C HIS A 200 -2.28 -23.08 -0.42
N LEU A 201 -2.47 -23.55 -1.67
CA LEU A 201 -2.64 -22.68 -2.83
C LEU A 201 -3.89 -21.78 -2.69
N ASP A 202 -5.00 -22.30 -2.16
CA ASP A 202 -6.18 -21.48 -1.89
C ASP A 202 -5.90 -20.35 -0.89
N VAL A 203 -5.19 -20.66 0.21
CA VAL A 203 -4.79 -19.63 1.19
C VAL A 203 -3.87 -18.59 0.57
N ILE A 204 -2.87 -19.00 -0.21
CA ILE A 204 -1.94 -18.09 -0.90
C ILE A 204 -2.69 -17.20 -1.88
N ARG A 205 -3.59 -17.77 -2.70
CA ARG A 205 -4.42 -17.03 -3.65
C ARG A 205 -5.36 -16.04 -2.96
N ARG A 206 -5.93 -16.41 -1.83
CA ARG A 206 -6.81 -15.52 -1.07
C ARG A 206 -6.01 -14.41 -0.39
N ALA A 207 -4.81 -14.71 0.12
CA ALA A 207 -3.89 -13.71 0.63
C ALA A 207 -3.47 -12.72 -0.47
N SER A 208 -3.20 -13.20 -1.69
CA SER A 208 -2.77 -12.33 -2.80
C SER A 208 -3.84 -11.33 -3.26
N HIS A 209 -5.11 -11.55 -2.90
CA HIS A 209 -6.19 -10.56 -3.12
C HIS A 209 -6.36 -9.56 -1.96
N LEU A 210 -5.73 -9.81 -0.81
CA LEU A 210 -5.86 -8.99 0.40
C LEU A 210 -4.64 -8.09 0.64
N PHE A 211 -3.50 -8.43 0.05
CA PHE A 211 -2.20 -7.81 0.32
C PHE A 211 -1.53 -7.38 -1.00
N ASP A 212 -0.76 -6.28 -0.94
CA ASP A 212 -0.05 -5.75 -2.10
C ASP A 212 1.01 -6.76 -2.59
N HIS A 213 1.67 -7.45 -1.65
CA HIS A 213 2.63 -8.50 -1.94
C HIS A 213 2.54 -9.65 -0.94
N VAL A 214 2.65 -10.89 -1.41
CA VAL A 214 2.68 -12.08 -0.56
C VAL A 214 3.99 -12.83 -0.76
N VAL A 215 4.75 -12.98 0.31
CA VAL A 215 5.97 -13.80 0.36
C VAL A 215 5.62 -15.17 0.91
N VAL A 216 5.72 -16.22 0.09
CA VAL A 216 5.57 -17.60 0.55
C VAL A 216 6.90 -18.05 1.15
N ALA A 217 6.96 -18.10 2.49
CA ALA A 217 8.18 -18.41 3.22
C ALA A 217 8.32 -19.92 3.47
N VAL A 218 9.23 -20.55 2.74
CA VAL A 218 9.52 -21.98 2.83
C VAL A 218 10.53 -22.23 3.93
N GLY A 219 10.11 -22.81 5.05
CA GLY A 219 11.03 -23.08 6.16
C GLY A 219 12.11 -24.11 5.77
N ARG A 220 13.39 -23.75 5.94
CA ARG A 220 14.53 -24.67 5.78
C ARG A 220 14.78 -25.52 7.03
N ASN A 221 14.65 -24.92 8.21
CA ASN A 221 14.92 -25.55 9.50
C ASN A 221 13.64 -25.87 10.28
N VAL A 222 12.89 -26.88 9.83
CA VAL A 222 11.98 -27.56 10.75
C VAL A 222 12.81 -28.63 11.43
N ARG A 223 12.80 -28.68 12.77
CA ARG A 223 13.45 -29.70 13.65
C ARG A 223 12.95 -31.14 13.40
N LYS A 224 12.60 -31.48 12.18
CA LYS A 224 11.97 -32.71 11.77
C LYS A 224 12.81 -33.30 10.64
N ASN A 225 13.51 -34.38 10.96
CA ASN A 225 13.98 -35.41 10.02
C ASN A 225 12.82 -36.06 9.21
N THR A 226 11.72 -35.35 8.96
CA THR A 226 10.50 -35.87 8.31
C THR A 226 10.16 -35.15 7.00
N SER A 227 10.89 -34.10 6.62
CA SER A 227 10.73 -33.49 5.29
C SER A 227 11.38 -34.39 4.25
N LYS A 228 10.59 -34.94 3.33
CA LYS A 228 11.13 -35.83 2.28
C LYS A 228 11.67 -35.04 1.08
N LEU A 229 11.27 -33.77 0.91
CA LEU A 229 11.83 -32.88 -0.11
C LEU A 229 12.75 -31.78 0.47
N PRO A 230 13.91 -31.51 -0.18
CA PRO A 230 14.73 -30.34 0.10
C PRO A 230 13.93 -29.02 0.03
N ALA A 231 14.36 -28.00 0.77
CA ALA A 231 13.70 -26.69 0.77
C ALA A 231 13.62 -26.07 -0.63
N ASP A 232 14.69 -26.16 -1.41
CA ASP A 232 14.77 -25.66 -2.78
C ASP A 232 13.81 -26.38 -3.73
N ASP A 233 13.66 -27.70 -3.58
CA ASP A 233 12.69 -28.47 -4.36
C ASP A 233 11.25 -28.06 -4.00
N ARG A 234 10.96 -27.85 -2.71
CA ARG A 234 9.65 -27.37 -2.25
C ARG A 234 9.35 -25.97 -2.78
N ALA A 235 10.32 -25.05 -2.72
CA ALA A 235 10.18 -23.70 -3.25
C ALA A 235 9.86 -23.72 -4.75
N ARG A 236 10.56 -24.52 -5.55
CA ARG A 236 10.29 -24.68 -6.99
C ARG A 236 8.89 -25.20 -7.28
N LEU A 237 8.37 -26.13 -6.47
CA LEU A 237 6.99 -26.60 -6.61
C LEU A 237 5.99 -25.48 -6.35
N ILE A 238 6.24 -24.64 -5.34
CA ILE A 238 5.40 -23.48 -5.03
C ILE A 238 5.46 -22.46 -6.16
N GLU A 239 6.65 -22.06 -6.61
CA GLU A 239 6.83 -21.14 -7.74
C GLU A 239 6.06 -21.60 -8.99
N LYS A 240 6.07 -22.91 -9.26
CA LYS A 240 5.35 -23.49 -10.39
C LYS A 240 3.83 -23.28 -10.27
N VAL A 241 3.26 -23.49 -9.08
CA VAL A 241 1.80 -23.39 -8.86
C VAL A 241 1.35 -21.96 -8.60
N THR A 242 2.23 -21.06 -8.17
CA THR A 242 1.93 -19.64 -7.96
C THR A 242 2.29 -18.76 -9.16
N LYS A 243 2.85 -19.31 -10.23
CA LYS A 243 3.21 -18.57 -11.46
C LYS A 243 2.10 -17.65 -12.01
N PRO A 244 0.80 -17.99 -11.95
CA PRO A 244 -0.26 -17.08 -12.39
C PRO A 244 -0.52 -15.87 -11.48
N LEU A 245 0.07 -15.83 -10.28
CA LEU A 245 -0.13 -14.78 -9.28
C LEU A 245 1.04 -13.78 -9.33
N GLU A 246 0.83 -12.64 -9.99
CA GLU A 246 1.91 -11.65 -10.26
C GLU A 246 2.51 -11.01 -9.00
N ASN A 247 1.73 -10.95 -7.92
CA ASN A 247 2.13 -10.34 -6.65
C ASN A 247 2.58 -11.35 -5.59
N VAL A 248 2.93 -12.58 -5.98
CA VAL A 248 3.42 -13.63 -5.08
C VAL A 248 4.88 -13.94 -5.38
N SER A 249 5.72 -13.91 -4.35
CA SER A 249 7.11 -14.38 -4.39
C SER A 249 7.30 -15.60 -3.49
N VAL A 250 8.36 -16.36 -3.72
CA VAL A 250 8.71 -17.55 -2.93
C VAL A 250 10.13 -17.38 -2.43
N GLU A 251 10.31 -17.52 -1.13
CA GLU A 251 11.58 -17.28 -0.44
C GLU A 251 11.85 -18.41 0.52
N ILE A 252 13.12 -18.80 0.67
CA ILE A 252 13.51 -19.80 1.66
C ILE A 252 13.86 -19.10 2.96
N MET A 253 13.15 -19.45 4.03
CA MET A 253 13.32 -18.85 5.35
C MET A 253 14.21 -19.72 6.25
N GLU A 254 15.20 -19.08 6.86
CA GLU A 254 15.99 -19.61 7.97
C GLU A 254 15.72 -18.84 9.26
N GLY A 255 15.85 -19.52 10.41
CA GLY A 255 15.70 -18.88 11.71
C GLY A 255 14.25 -18.59 12.11
N LEU A 256 14.05 -17.47 12.81
CA LEU A 256 12.75 -17.08 13.37
C LEU A 256 11.91 -16.31 12.35
N LEU A 257 10.62 -16.66 12.24
CA LEU A 257 9.65 -15.99 11.36
C LEU A 257 9.63 -14.47 11.53
N VAL A 258 9.70 -13.99 12.78
CA VAL A 258 9.68 -12.55 13.07
C VAL A 258 10.92 -11.80 12.57
N ASN A 259 12.06 -12.48 12.43
CA ASN A 259 13.27 -11.86 11.88
C ASN A 259 13.18 -11.81 10.36
N PHE A 260 12.76 -12.91 9.74
CA PHE A 260 12.46 -12.94 8.32
C PHE A 260 11.40 -11.90 7.95
N ALA A 261 10.36 -11.72 8.77
CA ALA A 261 9.35 -10.68 8.57
C ALA A 261 9.95 -9.27 8.55
N ARG A 262 10.89 -8.95 9.43
CA ARG A 262 11.59 -7.66 9.43
C ARG A 262 12.44 -7.46 8.18
N GLU A 263 13.16 -8.49 7.75
CA GLU A 263 13.97 -8.45 6.53
C GLU A 263 13.13 -8.19 5.29
N GLN A 264 11.92 -8.75 5.24
CA GLN A 264 10.96 -8.57 4.15
C GLN A 264 10.10 -7.30 4.28
N GLY A 265 10.25 -6.51 5.36
CA GLY A 265 9.38 -5.36 5.63
C GLY A 265 7.92 -5.74 5.90
N ALA A 266 7.64 -7.01 6.22
CA ALA A 266 6.32 -7.55 6.42
C ALA A 266 5.82 -7.37 7.86
N ARG A 267 4.58 -6.92 8.00
CA ARG A 267 3.90 -6.73 9.29
C ARG A 267 2.80 -7.75 9.54
N VAL A 268 2.48 -8.59 8.55
CA VAL A 268 1.41 -9.57 8.65
C VAL A 268 1.91 -10.96 8.32
N VAL A 269 1.54 -11.94 9.14
CA VAL A 269 1.60 -13.36 8.78
C VAL A 269 0.20 -13.88 8.49
N VAL A 270 0.03 -14.58 7.37
CA VAL A 270 -1.22 -15.22 6.98
C VAL A 270 -1.11 -16.71 7.20
N LYS A 271 -2.12 -17.29 7.86
CA LYS A 271 -2.19 -18.73 8.12
C LYS A 271 -3.57 -19.30 7.82
N GLY A 272 -3.59 -20.52 7.29
CA GLY A 272 -4.81 -21.29 7.09
C GLY A 272 -5.27 -21.95 8.38
N LEU A 273 -6.56 -21.87 8.70
CA LEU A 273 -7.20 -22.67 9.75
C LEU A 273 -8.17 -23.67 9.14
N ARG A 274 -8.02 -24.96 9.49
CA ARG A 274 -8.88 -26.04 8.96
C ARG A 274 -9.92 -26.51 9.96
N ALA A 275 -9.51 -26.65 11.22
CA ALA A 275 -10.34 -27.15 12.31
C ALA A 275 -10.00 -26.44 13.63
N GLY A 276 -10.89 -26.53 14.61
CA GLY A 276 -10.70 -25.94 15.94
C GLY A 276 -9.44 -26.41 16.65
N SER A 277 -8.95 -27.62 16.36
CA SER A 277 -7.71 -28.16 16.94
C SER A 277 -6.44 -27.44 16.46
N ASP A 278 -6.44 -26.89 15.23
CA ASP A 278 -5.30 -26.13 14.72
C ASP A 278 -5.21 -24.76 15.43
N PHE A 279 -6.36 -24.18 15.78
CA PHE A 279 -6.47 -22.83 16.34
C PHE A 279 -5.69 -22.64 17.64
N GLU A 280 -5.70 -23.60 18.56
CA GLU A 280 -5.03 -23.44 19.85
C GLU A 280 -3.51 -23.26 19.71
N SER A 281 -2.88 -24.15 18.94
CA SER A 281 -1.44 -24.06 18.66
C SER A 281 -1.07 -22.79 17.88
N GLU A 282 -1.95 -22.39 16.97
CA GLU A 282 -1.75 -21.23 16.11
C GLU A 282 -1.94 -19.90 16.85
N PHE A 283 -2.91 -19.84 17.75
CA PHE A 283 -3.15 -18.71 18.63
C PHE A 283 -1.97 -18.48 19.58
N GLN A 284 -1.42 -19.54 20.17
CA GLN A 284 -0.22 -19.44 21.00
C GLN A 284 0.97 -18.89 20.20
N GLN A 285 1.16 -19.38 18.97
CA GLN A 285 2.25 -18.89 18.11
C GLN A 285 2.06 -17.41 17.73
N ALA A 286 0.83 -16.98 17.46
CA ALA A 286 0.50 -15.58 17.18
C ALA A 286 0.91 -14.65 18.34
N GLN A 287 0.59 -15.03 19.58
CA GLN A 287 0.96 -14.26 20.77
C GLN A 287 2.47 -14.18 20.97
N LEU A 288 3.19 -15.28 20.74
CA LEU A 288 4.65 -15.31 20.81
C LEU A 288 5.27 -14.41 19.75
N ASN A 289 4.78 -14.47 18.51
CA ASN A 289 5.28 -13.61 17.44
C ASN A 289 5.08 -12.13 17.76
N ARG A 290 3.89 -11.75 18.27
CA ARG A 290 3.59 -10.37 18.67
C ARG A 290 4.46 -9.89 19.84
N THR A 291 4.78 -10.80 20.77
CA THR A 291 5.72 -10.49 21.86
C THR A 291 7.12 -10.19 21.33
N LEU A 292 7.56 -10.93 20.31
CA LEU A 292 8.90 -10.78 19.71
C LEU A 292 8.97 -9.65 18.67
N TYR A 293 7.84 -9.26 18.08
CA TYR A 293 7.70 -8.15 17.13
C TYR A 293 6.33 -7.49 17.34
N SER A 294 6.30 -6.37 18.07
CA SER A 294 5.08 -5.70 18.56
C SER A 294 4.06 -5.34 17.48
N ASP A 295 4.56 -5.00 16.29
CA ASP A 295 3.77 -4.53 15.16
C ASP A 295 3.44 -5.66 14.17
N PHE A 296 3.70 -6.92 14.56
CA PHE A 296 3.43 -8.11 13.75
C PHE A 296 2.07 -8.71 14.08
N GLU A 297 1.21 -8.76 13.08
CA GLU A 297 -0.15 -9.27 13.20
C GLU A 297 -0.28 -10.65 12.54
N THR A 298 -1.13 -11.52 13.12
CA THR A 298 -1.47 -12.82 12.55
C THR A 298 -2.90 -12.81 12.02
N VAL A 299 -3.07 -13.05 10.73
CA VAL A 299 -4.36 -13.15 10.05
C VAL A 299 -4.66 -14.61 9.73
N PHE A 300 -5.82 -15.08 10.17
CA PHE A 300 -6.27 -16.44 9.88
C PHE A 300 -7.28 -16.45 8.74
N ILE A 301 -7.00 -17.25 7.72
CA ILE A 301 -7.92 -17.55 6.62
C ILE A 301 -8.52 -18.93 6.86
N MET A 302 -9.83 -19.00 7.05
CA MET A 302 -10.54 -20.27 7.15
C MET A 302 -10.43 -21.03 5.83
N ALA A 303 -9.95 -22.27 5.87
CA ALA A 303 -9.87 -23.13 4.70
C ALA A 303 -11.27 -23.37 4.12
N ALA A 304 -11.39 -23.42 2.80
CA ALA A 304 -12.62 -23.84 2.14
C ALA A 304 -13.02 -25.24 2.63
N ALA A 305 -14.33 -25.51 2.78
CA ALA A 305 -14.84 -26.76 3.33
C ALA A 305 -14.29 -27.99 2.59
N GLU A 306 -14.15 -27.89 1.26
CA GLU A 306 -13.57 -28.88 0.35
C GLU A 306 -12.08 -29.18 0.55
N HIS A 307 -11.37 -28.37 1.35
CA HIS A 307 -9.95 -28.53 1.65
C HIS A 307 -9.68 -28.72 3.16
N SER A 308 -10.72 -28.72 3.99
CA SER A 308 -10.62 -28.82 5.45
C SER A 308 -9.95 -30.12 5.94
N PHE A 309 -10.09 -31.21 5.20
CA PHE A 309 -9.48 -32.51 5.51
C PHE A 309 -8.04 -32.65 4.98
N LEU A 310 -7.54 -31.71 4.18
CA LEU A 310 -6.24 -31.82 3.53
C LEU A 310 -5.10 -31.50 4.50
N SER A 311 -4.09 -32.37 4.52
CA SER A 311 -2.80 -32.11 5.17
C SER A 311 -1.67 -32.65 4.31
N SER A 312 -0.52 -31.98 4.29
CA SER A 312 0.66 -32.50 3.57
C SER A 312 1.06 -33.88 4.09
N SER A 313 0.88 -34.18 5.38
CA SER A 313 1.13 -35.51 5.93
C SER A 313 0.26 -36.60 5.31
N ALA A 314 -1.04 -36.35 5.16
CA ALA A 314 -1.95 -37.30 4.49
C ALA A 314 -1.58 -37.49 3.01
N VAL A 315 -1.23 -36.41 2.31
CA VAL A 315 -0.75 -36.48 0.91
C VAL A 315 0.49 -37.35 0.80
N ARG A 316 1.47 -37.16 1.69
CA ARG A 316 2.71 -37.97 1.70
C ARG A 316 2.42 -39.46 1.94
N GLU A 317 1.53 -39.77 2.87
CA GLU A 317 1.15 -41.14 3.20
C GLU A 317 0.50 -41.83 2.00
N ILE A 318 -0.52 -41.22 1.41
CA ILE A 318 -1.22 -41.73 0.22
C ILE A 318 -0.23 -41.95 -0.93
N ALA A 319 0.59 -40.95 -1.25
CA ALA A 319 1.58 -41.07 -2.32
C ALA A 319 2.60 -42.17 -2.06
N SER A 320 3.07 -42.32 -0.81
CA SER A 320 4.05 -43.35 -0.44
C SER A 320 3.55 -44.77 -0.59
N LEU A 321 2.23 -44.97 -0.47
CA LEU A 321 1.55 -46.26 -0.66
C LEU A 321 1.08 -46.48 -2.10
N GLY A 322 1.41 -45.58 -3.03
CA GLY A 322 0.98 -45.66 -4.43
C GLY A 322 -0.46 -45.23 -4.69
N GLY A 323 -1.15 -44.64 -3.71
CA GLY A 323 -2.47 -44.06 -3.90
C GLY A 323 -2.42 -42.77 -4.73
N SER A 324 -3.52 -42.43 -5.40
CA SER A 324 -3.61 -41.18 -6.18
C SER A 324 -3.75 -39.97 -5.27
N VAL A 325 -2.97 -38.92 -5.53
CA VAL A 325 -3.09 -37.62 -4.85
C VAL A 325 -3.81 -36.56 -5.68
N LYS A 326 -4.48 -36.98 -6.76
CA LYS A 326 -5.27 -36.08 -7.61
C LYS A 326 -6.35 -35.35 -6.79
N GLY A 327 -6.45 -34.04 -6.96
CA GLY A 327 -7.37 -33.18 -6.19
C GLY A 327 -6.87 -32.80 -4.79
N LEU A 328 -5.81 -33.44 -4.28
CA LEU A 328 -5.18 -33.08 -2.99
C LEU A 328 -4.02 -32.08 -3.18
N VAL A 329 -3.41 -32.09 -4.36
CA VAL A 329 -2.35 -31.18 -4.80
C VAL A 329 -2.74 -30.52 -6.13
N PRO A 330 -2.19 -29.34 -6.47
CA PRO A 330 -2.37 -28.74 -7.79
C PRO A 330 -1.91 -29.67 -8.92
N ASP A 331 -2.64 -29.65 -10.04
CA ASP A 331 -2.41 -30.55 -11.17
C ASP A 331 -1.01 -30.37 -11.77
N GLU A 332 -0.45 -29.15 -11.71
CA GLU A 332 0.87 -28.81 -12.23
C GLU A 332 2.01 -29.56 -11.53
N ILE A 333 1.78 -30.03 -10.30
CA ILE A 333 2.78 -30.76 -9.51
C ILE A 333 2.39 -32.22 -9.24
N LEU A 334 1.24 -32.67 -9.74
CA LEU A 334 0.69 -34.00 -9.48
C LEU A 334 1.71 -35.11 -9.75
N GLU A 335 2.28 -35.14 -10.95
CA GLU A 335 3.26 -36.16 -11.35
C GLU A 335 4.55 -36.07 -10.53
N THR A 336 4.99 -34.85 -10.21
CA THR A 336 6.22 -34.64 -9.44
C THR A 336 6.04 -35.12 -7.99
N VAL A 337 4.89 -34.86 -7.38
CA VAL A 337 4.56 -35.36 -6.05
C VAL A 337 4.39 -36.88 -6.07
N GLN A 338 3.63 -37.42 -7.01
CA GLN A 338 3.39 -38.87 -7.12
C GLN A 338 4.72 -39.64 -7.24
N SER A 339 5.64 -39.18 -8.09
CA SER A 339 6.95 -39.83 -8.29
C SER A 339 7.92 -39.67 -7.13
N ARG A 340 8.00 -38.48 -6.51
CA ARG A 340 8.98 -38.19 -5.45
C ARG A 340 8.65 -38.86 -4.11
N TYR A 341 7.38 -39.09 -3.81
CA TYR A 341 6.96 -39.62 -2.52
C TYR A 341 6.67 -41.12 -2.52
N TYR A 342 6.51 -41.73 -3.70
CA TYR A 342 6.28 -43.16 -3.84
C TYR A 342 7.46 -43.97 -3.30
N VAL A 343 7.17 -44.97 -2.48
CA VAL A 343 8.15 -45.97 -2.02
C VAL A 343 7.70 -47.31 -2.60
N PRO A 344 8.47 -47.94 -3.51
CA PRO A 344 8.16 -49.28 -3.97
C PRO A 344 8.13 -50.24 -2.78
N ALA A 345 7.13 -51.12 -2.72
CA ALA A 345 7.15 -52.18 -1.73
C ALA A 345 8.39 -53.06 -1.96
N GLU A 346 9.24 -53.23 -0.96
CA GLU A 346 10.35 -54.19 -1.01
C GLU A 346 9.74 -55.60 -1.19
N GLY A 347 9.84 -56.17 -2.39
CA GLY A 347 9.45 -57.56 -2.63
C GLY A 347 8.87 -57.97 -3.99
N SER A 348 8.71 -57.11 -5.00
CA SER A 348 8.16 -57.55 -6.30
C SER A 348 9.19 -57.89 -7.38
N ALA A 349 10.50 -57.81 -7.09
CA ALA A 349 11.56 -58.21 -8.02
C ALA A 349 12.18 -59.56 -7.60
N ALA A 350 11.37 -60.62 -7.57
CA ALA A 350 11.86 -61.99 -7.42
C ALA A 350 10.85 -63.02 -7.97
N GLU A 351 10.35 -62.87 -9.21
CA GLU A 351 9.70 -63.98 -9.91
C GLU A 351 9.56 -63.69 -11.42
N SER A 352 10.69 -63.62 -12.12
CA SER A 352 10.70 -63.81 -13.58
C SER A 352 12.07 -64.30 -14.05
N ASP A 353 12.59 -65.35 -13.42
CA ASP A 353 13.56 -66.24 -14.06
C ASP A 353 13.58 -67.60 -13.34
N LYS A 354 12.67 -68.50 -13.78
CA LYS A 354 12.75 -69.97 -13.66
C LYS A 354 11.47 -70.57 -14.25
N GLY A 355 11.57 -71.19 -15.42
CA GLY A 355 10.54 -72.04 -16.00
C GLY A 355 10.43 -71.88 -17.50
#